data_AF-A0AA92DFG6-F1
#
_entry.id   AF-A0AA92DFG6-F1
#
_cell.length_a   1.000
_cell.length_b   1.000
_cell.length_c   1.000
_cell.angle_alpha   90.00
_cell.angle_beta   90.00
_cell.angle_gamma   90.00
#
_symmetry.space_group_name_H-M   'P 1'
#
loop_
_entity.id
_entity.type
_entity.pdbx_description
1 polymer ?
#
loop_
_entity_poly.entity_id
_entity_poly.type
_entity_poly.pdbx_seq_one_letter_code
_entity_poly.pdbx_strand_id
1 'polypeptide(L)'
;MSDYDPSYQVAHNGILQSVFRARLDHIRRRRKLTLAEFGNELGLSGAFIGNLINGKKAIRTKHIAGIVRKLEELEAADVGNSPPHAAPSARIFLDEASLEDLARRANSLGFNVSFTQIS
;
A
#
# COMPACT_ATOMS: atom_id res chain seq x y z
N MET A 1 13.69 22.55 -8.38
CA MET A 1 12.26 22.74 -8.08
C MET A 1 11.67 21.35 -7.87
N SER A 2 10.80 21.15 -6.89
CA SER A 2 10.10 19.86 -6.78
C SER A 2 8.89 19.92 -7.71
N ASP A 3 8.92 19.13 -8.77
CA ASP A 3 7.84 19.08 -9.73
C ASP A 3 6.61 18.43 -9.11
N TYR A 4 5.43 18.92 -9.49
CA TYR A 4 4.17 18.35 -9.08
C TYR A 4 3.97 17.00 -9.76
N ASP A 5 3.71 15.98 -8.95
CA ASP A 5 3.39 14.64 -9.43
C ASP A 5 1.95 14.25 -9.02
N PRO A 6 1.04 14.06 -10.00
CA PRO A 6 -0.35 13.71 -9.75
C PRO A 6 -0.52 12.31 -9.14
N SER A 7 0.50 11.47 -9.17
CA SER A 7 0.50 10.14 -8.55
C SER A 7 0.48 10.22 -7.02
N TYR A 8 1.03 11.29 -6.45
CA TYR A 8 1.17 11.45 -5.00
C TYR A 8 0.20 12.49 -4.42
N GLN A 9 -0.22 13.48 -5.21
CA GLN A 9 -1.10 14.57 -4.78
C GLN A 9 -2.28 14.77 -5.74
N VAL A 10 -3.41 15.20 -5.19
CA VAL A 10 -4.62 15.51 -5.99
C VAL A 10 -4.48 16.83 -6.76
N ALA A 11 -3.78 17.79 -6.16
CA ALA A 11 -3.49 19.08 -6.74
C ALA A 11 -2.17 19.62 -6.19
N HIS A 12 -1.58 20.61 -6.85
CA HIS A 12 -0.36 21.27 -6.38
C HIS A 12 -0.60 21.86 -4.97
N ASN A 13 0.29 21.55 -4.03
CA ASN A 13 0.14 21.84 -2.59
C ASN A 13 -1.15 21.31 -1.96
N GLY A 14 -1.76 20.29 -2.56
CA GLY A 14 -3.03 19.72 -2.14
C GLY A 14 -2.91 18.55 -1.17
N ILE A 15 -4.03 17.86 -1.00
CA ILE A 15 -4.10 16.60 -0.25
C ILE A 15 -3.37 15.48 -1.00
N LEU A 16 -2.92 14.48 -0.23
CA LEU A 16 -2.34 13.27 -0.78
C LEU A 16 -3.40 12.41 -1.49
N GLN A 17 -2.98 11.73 -2.55
CA GLN A 17 -3.81 10.72 -3.21
C GLN A 17 -4.21 9.61 -2.21
N SER A 18 -5.40 9.04 -2.38
CA SER A 18 -5.89 7.95 -1.52
C SER A 18 -4.94 6.75 -1.53
N VAL A 19 -4.42 6.40 -2.70
CA VAL A 19 -3.46 5.30 -2.89
C VAL A 19 -2.17 5.55 -2.11
N PHE A 20 -1.63 6.77 -2.18
CA PHE A 20 -0.41 7.12 -1.45
C PHE A 20 -0.61 7.15 0.07
N ARG A 21 -1.79 7.62 0.53
CA ARG A 21 -2.18 7.55 1.95
C ARG A 21 -2.29 6.11 2.45
N ALA A 22 -2.86 5.22 1.65
CA ALA A 22 -2.95 3.80 1.96
C ALA A 22 -1.55 3.15 2.06
N ARG A 23 -0.63 3.51 1.16
CA ARG A 23 0.78 3.06 1.21
C ARG A 23 1.47 3.49 2.50
N LEU A 24 1.32 4.75 2.91
CA LEU A 24 1.85 5.26 4.18
C LEU A 24 1.31 4.49 5.39
N ASP A 25 -0.01 4.26 5.46
CA ASP A 25 -0.61 3.52 6.57
C ASP A 25 -0.22 2.02 6.56
N HIS A 26 -0.05 1.43 5.38
CA HIS A 26 0.39 0.04 5.24
C HIS A 26 1.78 -0.17 5.86
N ILE A 27 2.75 0.68 5.53
CA ILE A 27 4.12 0.58 6.07
C ILE A 27 4.13 0.80 7.58
N ARG A 28 3.40 1.82 8.05
CA ARG A 28 3.25 2.10 9.48
C ARG A 28 2.73 0.88 10.24
N ARG A 29 1.66 0.26 9.74
CA ARG A 29 1.07 -0.96 10.36
C ARG A 29 2.01 -2.14 10.28
N ARG A 30 2.66 -2.37 9.13
CA ARG A 30 3.61 -3.47 8.93
C ARG A 30 4.77 -3.41 9.91
N ARG A 31 5.33 -2.22 10.11
CA ARG A 31 6.42 -1.96 11.07
C ARG A 31 5.96 -1.76 12.50
N LYS A 32 4.64 -1.83 12.77
CA LYS A 32 4.01 -1.60 14.08
C LYS A 32 4.42 -0.26 14.72
N LEU A 33 4.67 0.76 13.90
CA LEU A 33 5.09 2.07 14.36
C LEU A 33 3.89 2.88 14.86
N THR A 34 4.10 3.59 15.96
CA THR A 34 3.19 4.64 16.39
C THR A 34 3.23 5.80 15.39
N LEU A 35 2.22 6.67 15.42
CA LEU A 35 2.21 7.87 14.56
C LEU A 35 3.41 8.78 14.87
N ALA A 36 3.83 8.86 16.13
CA ALA A 36 4.97 9.67 16.56
C ALA A 36 6.29 9.15 15.96
N GLU A 37 6.54 7.84 16.08
CA GLU A 37 7.75 7.20 15.52
C GLU A 37 7.76 7.30 14.00
N PHE A 38 6.64 6.98 13.35
CA PHE A 38 6.55 7.07 11.89
C PHE A 38 6.68 8.50 11.37
N GLY A 39 6.17 9.48 12.12
CA GLY A 39 6.45 10.89 11.88
C GLY A 39 7.94 11.19 11.93
N ASN A 40 8.62 10.79 13.00
CA ASN A 40 10.05 11.05 13.19
C ASN A 40 10.90 10.46 12.05
N GLU A 41 10.62 9.22 11.63
CA GLU A 41 11.26 8.58 10.48
C GLU A 41 11.11 9.44 9.21
N LEU A 42 9.90 9.92 8.95
CA LEU A 42 9.60 10.78 7.80
C LEU A 42 10.05 12.25 7.98
N GLY A 43 10.55 12.65 9.16
CA GLY A 43 10.91 14.03 9.47
C GLY A 43 9.70 14.96 9.65
N LEU A 44 8.58 14.40 10.11
CA LEU A 44 7.30 15.07 10.33
C LEU A 44 6.81 14.85 11.76
N SER A 45 5.91 15.70 12.27
CA SER A 45 5.29 15.41 13.56
C SER A 45 4.25 14.28 13.46
N GLY A 46 4.09 13.51 14.54
CA GLY A 46 3.12 12.41 14.57
C GLY A 46 1.67 12.85 14.32
N ALA A 47 1.29 14.02 14.84
CA ALA A 47 -0.02 14.61 14.56
C ALA A 47 -0.17 15.02 13.09
N PHE A 48 0.91 15.48 12.45
CA PHE A 48 0.89 15.85 11.04
C PHE A 48 0.71 14.63 10.14
N ILE A 49 1.47 13.55 10.36
CA ILE A 49 1.33 12.33 9.56
C ILE A 49 -0.04 11.67 9.74
N GLY A 50 -0.60 11.70 10.96
CA GLY A 50 -1.97 11.23 11.21
C GLY A 50 -3.01 12.03 10.41
N ASN A 51 -2.85 13.36 10.31
CA ASN A 51 -3.73 14.19 9.50
C ASN A 51 -3.54 13.97 7.98
N LEU A 52 -2.32 13.66 7.53
CA LEU A 52 -2.03 13.33 6.14
C LEU A 52 -2.67 12.00 5.73
N ILE A 53 -2.49 10.94 6.53
CA ILE A 53 -3.08 9.61 6.28
C ILE A 53 -4.60 9.69 6.21
N ASN A 54 -5.22 10.46 7.13
CA ASN A 54 -6.66 10.67 7.14
C ASN A 54 -7.16 11.63 6.05
N GLY A 55 -6.27 12.23 5.24
CA GLY A 55 -6.65 13.19 4.20
C GLY A 55 -7.20 14.52 4.72
N LYS A 56 -7.00 14.83 6.00
CA LYS A 56 -7.51 16.05 6.65
C LYS A 56 -6.65 17.27 6.41
N LYS A 57 -5.41 17.09 5.95
CA LYS A 57 -4.45 18.18 5.76
C LYS A 57 -3.72 18.08 4.43
N ALA A 58 -3.56 19.22 3.79
CA ALA A 58 -2.75 19.38 2.59
C ALA A 58 -1.26 19.47 2.94
N ILE A 59 -0.41 19.16 1.97
CA ILE A 59 1.05 19.24 2.10
C ILE A 59 1.64 19.97 0.91
N ARG A 60 2.69 20.76 1.15
CA ARG A 60 3.36 21.46 0.05
C ARG A 60 4.09 20.43 -0.83
N THR A 61 3.97 20.59 -2.15
CA THR A 61 4.56 19.70 -3.15
C THR A 61 6.06 19.52 -2.95
N LYS A 62 6.76 20.58 -2.50
CA LYS A 62 8.19 20.52 -2.17
C LYS A 62 8.60 19.47 -1.13
N HIS A 63 7.68 19.02 -0.28
CA HIS A 63 7.97 18.00 0.74
C HIS A 63 7.67 16.57 0.26
N ILE A 64 6.94 16.40 -0.85
CA ILE A 64 6.55 15.08 -1.35
C ILE A 64 7.76 14.25 -1.72
N ALA A 65 8.69 14.80 -2.50
CA ALA A 65 9.88 14.07 -2.93
C ALA A 65 10.70 13.53 -1.74
N GLY A 66 10.83 14.31 -0.67
CA GLY A 66 11.52 13.87 0.55
C GLY A 66 10.78 12.76 1.29
N ILE A 67 9.45 12.83 1.34
CA ILE A 67 8.62 11.79 1.96
C ILE A 67 8.67 10.50 1.14
N VAL A 68 8.54 10.58 -0.18
CA VAL A 68 8.61 9.43 -1.09
C VAL A 68 9.96 8.73 -0.95
N ARG A 69 11.06 9.48 -1.01
CA ARG A 69 12.41 8.90 -0.86
C ARG A 69 12.56 8.19 0.49
N LYS A 70 12.17 8.82 1.60
CA LYS A 70 12.24 8.18 2.92
C LYS A 70 11.33 6.97 3.01
N LEU A 71 10.16 7.01 2.37
CA LEU A 71 9.24 5.89 2.34
C LEU A 71 9.85 4.70 1.59
N GLU A 72 10.52 4.96 0.47
CA GLU A 72 11.24 3.95 -0.31
C GLU A 72 12.44 3.38 0.46
N GLU A 73 13.17 4.20 1.21
CA GLU A 73 14.24 3.75 2.11
C GLU A 73 13.69 2.81 3.21
N LEU A 74 12.53 3.15 3.79
CA LEU A 74 11.86 2.29 4.78
C LEU A 74 11.36 0.98 4.15
N GLU A 75 10.81 1.02 2.94
CA GLU A 75 10.38 -0.19 2.22
C GLU A 75 11.57 -1.08 1.84
N ALA A 76 12.67 -0.50 1.35
CA ALA A 76 13.87 -1.24 0.99
C ALA A 76 14.53 -1.90 2.21
N ALA A 77 14.57 -1.19 3.34
CA ALA A 77 15.06 -1.74 4.60
C ALA A 77 14.21 -2.93 5.10
N ASP A 78 12.90 -2.95 4.81
CA ASP A 78 12.05 -4.13 5.09
C ASP A 78 12.33 -5.31 4.16
N VAL A 79 12.68 -5.05 2.90
CA VAL A 79 13.03 -6.12 1.94
C VAL A 79 14.38 -6.76 2.30
N GLY A 80 15.34 -5.98 2.80
CA GLY A 80 16.66 -6.49 3.23
C GLY A 80 16.66 -7.34 4.51
N ASN A 81 15.59 -7.28 5.33
CA ASN A 81 15.47 -8.01 6.59
C ASN A 81 14.40 -9.12 6.57
N SER A 82 13.93 -9.48 5.38
CA SER A 82 13.03 -10.62 5.19
C SER A 82 13.86 -11.90 5.01
N PRO A 83 13.68 -12.97 5.82
CA PRO A 83 14.15 -14.29 5.41
C PRO A 83 13.52 -14.64 4.06
N PRO A 84 14.23 -15.37 3.17
CA PRO A 84 13.62 -15.81 1.93
C PRO A 84 12.46 -16.74 2.28
N HIS A 85 11.32 -16.59 1.59
CA HIS A 85 10.07 -17.32 1.77
C HIS A 85 9.10 -16.86 2.86
N ALA A 86 8.15 -16.02 2.44
CA ALA A 86 6.74 -16.45 2.38
C ALA A 86 6.01 -15.64 1.30
N ALA A 87 6.27 -15.97 0.03
CA ALA A 87 5.21 -15.85 -0.98
C ALA A 87 4.36 -17.14 -0.83
N PRO A 88 3.03 -17.02 -0.79
CA PRO A 88 2.34 -17.00 -2.07
C PRO A 88 1.12 -16.09 -2.04
N SER A 89 1.29 -14.80 -2.37
CA SER A 89 0.17 -14.05 -2.92
C SER A 89 0.19 -14.27 -4.43
N ALA A 90 -0.65 -15.23 -4.81
CA ALA A 90 -1.09 -15.52 -6.16
C ALA A 90 -1.08 -14.27 -7.04
N ARG A 91 -0.10 -14.20 -7.93
CA ARG A 91 -0.32 -13.53 -9.20
C ARG A 91 -1.46 -14.31 -9.85
N ILE A 92 -2.58 -13.62 -10.11
CA ILE A 92 -3.60 -14.12 -11.03
C ILE A 92 -2.92 -14.11 -12.41
N PHE A 93 -2.17 -15.17 -12.69
CA PHE A 93 -1.89 -15.60 -14.04
C PHE A 93 -3.18 -16.27 -14.50
N LEU A 94 -3.87 -15.59 -15.39
CA LEU A 94 -5.06 -16.07 -16.08
C LEU A 94 -4.67 -17.00 -17.23
N ASP A 95 -3.76 -17.94 -16.97
CA ASP A 95 -3.34 -18.96 -17.94
C ASP A 95 -3.49 -20.34 -17.29
N GLU A 96 -4.38 -21.14 -17.88
CA GLU A 96 -4.52 -22.61 -17.78
C GLU A 96 -4.91 -23.29 -16.45
N ALA A 97 -5.53 -22.60 -15.49
CA ALA A 97 -6.22 -23.35 -14.42
C ALA A 97 -7.55 -23.94 -14.94
N SER A 98 -7.65 -25.27 -15.00
CA SER A 98 -8.91 -25.99 -15.30
C SER A 98 -10.04 -25.49 -14.41
N LEU A 99 -11.27 -25.39 -14.95
CA LEU A 99 -12.46 -24.96 -14.21
C LEU A 99 -12.68 -25.76 -12.92
N GLU A 100 -12.25 -27.02 -12.91
CA GLU A 100 -12.32 -27.91 -11.75
C GLU A 100 -11.32 -27.52 -10.65
N ASP A 101 -10.13 -27.06 -11.01
CA ASP A 101 -9.14 -26.56 -10.05
C ASP A 101 -9.58 -25.24 -9.44
N LEU A 102 -10.25 -24.40 -10.23
CA LEU A 102 -10.82 -23.15 -9.76
C LEU A 102 -11.95 -23.41 -8.75
N ALA A 103 -12.79 -24.41 -9.00
CA ALA A 103 -13.87 -24.82 -8.10
C ALA A 103 -13.36 -25.45 -6.80
N ARG A 104 -12.36 -26.34 -6.87
CA ARG A 104 -11.72 -26.91 -5.67
C ARG A 104 -11.10 -25.82 -4.79
N ARG A 105 -10.46 -24.82 -5.42
CA ARG A 105 -9.83 -23.72 -4.70
C ARG A 105 -10.86 -22.79 -4.06
N ALA A 106 -11.96 -22.49 -4.73
CA ALA A 106 -13.06 -21.72 -4.14
C ALA A 106 -13.69 -22.44 -2.93
N ASN A 107 -13.92 -23.74 -3.04
CA ASN A 107 -14.41 -24.57 -1.93
C ASN A 107 -13.43 -24.62 -0.75
N SER A 108 -12.11 -24.66 -1.01
CA SER A 108 -11.10 -24.61 0.06
C SER A 108 -11.06 -23.27 0.81
N LEU A 109 -11.60 -22.21 0.20
CA LEU A 109 -11.74 -20.88 0.79
C LEU A 109 -13.11 -20.68 1.46
N GLY A 110 -13.93 -21.73 1.55
CA GLY A 110 -15.25 -21.69 2.18
C GLY A 110 -16.37 -21.18 1.29
N PHE A 111 -16.13 -20.96 0.00
CA PHE A 111 -17.16 -20.59 -0.97
C PHE A 111 -17.71 -21.84 -1.64
N ASN A 112 -19.02 -22.07 -1.56
CA ASN A 112 -19.65 -23.19 -2.27
C ASN A 112 -19.95 -22.76 -3.71
N VAL A 113 -19.20 -23.30 -4.68
CA VAL A 113 -19.36 -22.98 -6.11
C VAL A 113 -19.94 -24.18 -6.84
N SER A 114 -21.14 -24.02 -7.40
CA SER A 114 -21.79 -25.00 -8.28
C SER A 114 -21.99 -24.39 -9.67
N PHE A 115 -21.71 -25.16 -10.72
CA PHE A 115 -21.96 -24.74 -12.10
C PHE A 115 -23.30 -25.28 -12.57
N THR A 116 -24.15 -24.41 -13.10
CA THR A 116 -25.39 -24.79 -13.76
C THR A 116 -25.19 -24.63 -15.26
N GLN A 117 -25.26 -25.74 -16.00
CA GLN A 117 -25.15 -25.74 -17.45
C GLN A 117 -26.41 -25.12 -18.03
N ILE A 118 -26.27 -24.00 -18.74
CA ILE A 118 -27.36 -23.36 -19.46
C ILE A 118 -27.27 -23.90 -20.89
N SER A 119 -28.19 -24.81 -21.25
CA SER A 119 -28.37 -25.34 -22.60
C SER A 119 -29.19 -24.41 -23.47
#